data_AF-A0A1H9LP82-F1
#
_entry.id   AF-A0A1H9LP82-F1
#
_cell.length_a   1.000
_cell.length_b   1.000
_cell.length_c   1.000
_cell.angle_alpha   90.00
_cell.angle_beta   90.00
_cell.angle_gamma   90.00
#
_symmetry.space_group_name_H-M   'P 1'
#
loop_
_entity.id
_entity.type
_entity.pdbx_description
1 polymer ?
#
loop_
_entity_poly.entity_id
_entity_poly.type
_entity_poly.pdbx_seq_one_letter_code
_entity_poly.pdbx_strand_id
1 'polypeptide(L)'
;MVYFQRAILKHTKMSHKNDRVQVRIEPELKQAAETIFSQLGITSGEAIRMFYAQVKMRGGIPFEIVIPNQDTLSAMEEAEQSNDLEKFDSFKDLRKKLGV
;
A
#
# COMPACT_ATOMS: atom_id res chain seq x y z
N MET A 1 25.43 29.19 40.43
CA MET A 1 24.08 29.31 39.83
C MET A 1 24.17 29.33 38.30
N VAL A 2 24.64 28.24 37.67
CA VAL A 2 24.78 28.18 36.18
C VAL A 2 24.44 26.80 35.59
N TYR A 3 24.24 25.78 36.45
CA TYR A 3 23.91 24.42 36.01
C TYR A 3 22.41 24.23 35.71
N PHE A 4 21.53 25.04 36.31
CA PHE A 4 20.08 24.88 36.16
C PHE A 4 19.56 25.34 34.78
N GLN A 5 20.27 26.27 34.12
CA GLN A 5 19.85 26.78 32.81
C GLN A 5 20.17 25.81 31.66
N ARG A 6 21.19 24.95 31.81
CA ARG A 6 21.51 23.89 30.83
C ARG A 6 20.51 22.73 30.84
N ALA A 7 19.83 22.48 31.97
CA ALA A 7 18.83 21.43 32.07
C ALA A 7 17.52 21.81 31.36
N ILE A 8 17.13 23.09 31.42
CA ILE A 8 15.91 23.59 30.77
C ILE A 8 16.05 23.63 29.25
N LEU A 9 17.25 23.93 28.73
CA LEU A 9 17.51 24.02 27.28
C LEU A 9 17.48 22.68 26.52
N LYS A 10 17.58 21.53 27.21
CA LYS A 10 17.54 20.21 26.55
C LYS A 10 16.13 19.71 26.27
N HIS A 11 15.11 20.24 26.95
CA HIS A 11 13.71 19.81 26.75
C HIS A 11 12.96 20.54 25.63
N THR A 12 13.53 21.59 25.02
CA THR A 12 12.80 22.46 24.06
C THR A 12 13.31 22.42 22.62
N LYS A 13 13.94 21.31 22.19
CA LYS A 13 14.33 21.14 20.77
C LYS A 13 14.00 19.74 20.23
N MET A 14 12.73 19.34 20.35
CA MET A 14 12.17 18.42 19.34
C MET A 14 11.87 19.26 18.09
N SER A 15 12.89 19.42 17.24
CA SER A 15 12.72 20.01 15.92
C SER A 15 11.82 19.08 15.11
N HIS A 16 10.61 19.51 14.80
CA HIS A 16 9.84 18.92 13.70
C HIS A 16 10.57 19.24 12.40
N LYS A 17 11.55 18.39 12.05
CA LYS A 17 12.19 18.45 10.75
C LYS A 17 11.20 17.92 9.73
N ASN A 18 10.84 18.79 8.79
CA ASN A 18 10.08 18.41 7.62
C ASN A 18 11.09 18.03 6.52
N ASP A 19 11.04 16.77 6.08
CA ASP A 19 11.79 16.32 4.92
C ASP A 19 10.92 16.39 3.66
N ARG A 20 11.56 16.56 2.49
CA ARG A 20 10.88 16.74 1.20
C ARG A 20 11.09 15.52 0.32
N VAL A 21 10.00 15.06 -0.31
CA VAL A 21 10.03 14.05 -1.37
C VAL A 21 9.81 14.75 -2.71
N GLN A 22 10.72 14.54 -3.66
CA GLN A 22 10.63 15.07 -5.03
C GLN A 22 10.93 13.94 -6.03
N VAL A 23 10.01 13.69 -6.95
CA VAL A 23 10.13 12.61 -7.94
C VAL A 23 9.62 13.12 -9.29
N ARG A 24 10.25 12.68 -10.39
CA ARG A 24 9.74 12.94 -11.75
C ARG A 24 8.64 11.93 -12.06
N ILE A 25 7.54 12.42 -12.61
CA ILE A 25 6.38 11.62 -13.00
C ILE A 25 5.96 12.05 -14.41
N GLU A 26 5.43 11.10 -15.17
CA GLU A 26 4.81 11.39 -16.45
C GLU A 26 3.63 12.37 -16.28
N PRO A 27 3.51 13.40 -17.15
CA PRO A 27 2.44 14.39 -17.04
C PRO A 27 1.04 13.79 -17.09
N GLU A 28 0.81 12.82 -17.97
CA GLU A 28 -0.49 12.17 -18.16
C GLU A 28 -0.88 11.37 -16.91
N LEU A 29 0.05 10.56 -16.38
CA LEU A 29 -0.15 9.82 -15.13
C LEU A 29 -0.49 10.75 -13.96
N LYS A 30 0.21 11.88 -13.85
CA LYS A 30 -0.08 12.88 -12.82
C LYS A 30 -1.49 13.45 -12.96
N GLN A 31 -1.90 13.84 -14.17
CA GLN A 31 -3.22 14.43 -14.41
C GLN A 31 -4.35 13.44 -14.09
N ALA A 32 -4.19 12.18 -14.49
CA ALA A 32 -5.15 11.11 -14.17
C ALA A 32 -5.28 10.93 -12.64
N ALA A 33 -4.15 10.85 -11.92
CA ALA A 33 -4.14 10.70 -10.48
C ALA A 33 -4.75 11.90 -9.74
N GLU A 34 -4.43 13.14 -10.16
CA GLU A 34 -4.97 14.36 -9.55
C GLU A 34 -6.50 14.46 -9.72
N THR A 35 -7.05 13.95 -10.83
CA THR A 35 -8.51 13.87 -11.04
C THR A 35 -9.16 12.97 -9.99
N ILE A 36 -8.56 11.80 -9.71
CA ILE A 36 -9.05 10.85 -8.70
C ILE A 36 -8.91 11.45 -7.30
N PHE A 37 -7.76 12.06 -6.99
CA PHE A 37 -7.53 12.71 -5.70
C PHE A 37 -8.54 13.83 -5.44
N SER A 38 -8.89 14.62 -6.46
CA SER A 38 -9.94 15.64 -6.36
C SER A 38 -11.31 15.04 -6.04
N GLN A 39 -11.66 13.88 -6.61
CA GLN A 39 -12.93 13.21 -6.29
C GLN A 39 -12.95 12.68 -4.85
N LEU A 40 -11.79 12.26 -4.35
CA LEU A 40 -11.60 11.79 -2.97
C LEU A 40 -11.44 12.93 -1.96
N GLY A 41 -11.32 14.18 -2.42
CA GLY A 41 -11.12 15.34 -1.56
C GLY A 41 -9.75 15.40 -0.87
N ILE A 42 -8.73 14.81 -1.49
CA ILE A 42 -7.36 14.79 -0.98
C ILE A 42 -6.37 15.41 -1.97
N THR A 43 -5.25 15.88 -1.46
CA THR A 43 -4.11 16.36 -2.27
C THR A 43 -3.15 15.20 -2.57
N SER A 44 -2.37 15.32 -3.65
CA SER A 44 -1.27 14.39 -3.93
C SER A 44 -0.27 14.28 -2.75
N GLY A 45 -0.03 15.38 -2.03
CA GLY A 45 0.79 15.35 -0.82
C GLY A 45 0.19 14.49 0.30
N GLU A 46 -1.13 14.49 0.49
CA GLU A 46 -1.81 13.62 1.46
C GLU A 46 -1.77 12.16 1.03
N ALA A 47 -2.02 11.88 -0.25
CA ALA A 47 -1.92 10.53 -0.81
C ALA A 47 -0.51 9.94 -0.58
N ILE A 48 0.54 10.71 -0.86
CA ILE A 48 1.93 10.28 -0.62
C ILE A 48 2.21 10.09 0.87
N ARG A 49 1.72 10.97 1.76
CA ARG A 49 1.84 10.77 3.22
C ARG A 49 1.14 9.50 3.69
N MET A 50 -0.05 9.21 3.18
CA MET A 50 -0.77 7.97 3.48
C MET A 50 -0.03 6.74 2.99
N PHE A 51 0.58 6.78 1.80
CA PHE A 51 1.44 5.71 1.31
C PHE A 51 2.58 5.40 2.29
N TYR A 52 3.35 6.41 2.70
CA TYR A 52 4.43 6.21 3.70
C TYR A 52 3.92 5.69 5.04
N ALA A 53 2.76 6.17 5.50
CA ALA A 53 2.12 5.68 6.72
C ALA A 53 1.76 4.19 6.61
N GLN A 54 1.21 3.76 5.47
CA GLN A 54 0.89 2.36 5.23
C GLN A 54 2.15 1.50 5.13
N VAL A 55 3.20 1.97 4.45
CA VAL A 55 4.50 1.26 4.40
C VAL A 55 5.05 1.04 5.80
N LYS A 56 5.07 2.09 6.63
CA LYS A 56 5.53 2.01 8.01
C LYS A 56 4.67 1.06 8.85
N MET A 57 3.35 1.13 8.70
CA MET A 57 2.41 0.34 9.49
C MET A 57 2.46 -1.15 9.15
N ARG A 58 2.62 -1.50 7.86
CA ARG A 58 2.59 -2.89 7.38
C ARG A 58 3.97 -3.54 7.28
N GLY A 59 5.05 -2.75 7.31
CA GLY A 59 6.40 -3.25 7.06
C GLY A 59 6.62 -3.72 5.62
N GLY A 60 5.85 -3.18 4.67
CA GLY A 60 5.87 -3.60 3.27
C GLY A 60 5.10 -2.64 2.38
N ILE A 61 5.18 -2.83 1.07
CA ILE A 61 4.49 -1.95 0.11
C ILE A 61 2.97 -2.19 0.18
N PRO A 62 2.13 -1.13 0.25
CA PRO A 62 0.70 -1.24 0.53
C PRO A 62 -0.15 -1.53 -0.71
N PHE A 63 0.42 -2.24 -1.67
CA PHE A 63 -0.24 -2.81 -2.83
C PHE A 63 0.53 -4.07 -3.22
N GLU A 64 -0.14 -5.00 -3.89
CA GLU A 64 0.48 -6.24 -4.31
C GLU A 64 1.55 -5.97 -5.37
N ILE A 65 2.74 -6.52 -5.16
CA ILE A 65 3.82 -6.51 -6.15
C ILE A 65 3.90 -7.91 -6.71
N VAL A 66 3.08 -8.19 -7.70
CA VAL A 66 3.06 -9.47 -8.40
C VAL A 66 3.63 -9.28 -9.79
N ILE A 67 4.69 -10.02 -10.07
CA ILE A 67 4.97 -10.49 -11.42
C ILE A 67 4.40 -11.90 -11.43
N PRO A 68 3.20 -12.12 -11.99
CA PRO A 68 2.62 -13.46 -12.00
C PRO A 68 3.59 -14.39 -12.75
N ASN A 69 3.92 -15.51 -12.12
CA ASN A 69 4.70 -16.57 -12.77
C ASN A 69 3.82 -17.29 -13.80
N GLN A 70 4.43 -18.09 -14.68
CA GLN A 70 3.69 -18.79 -15.73
C GLN A 70 2.54 -19.63 -15.17
N ASP A 71 2.74 -20.31 -14.04
CA ASP A 71 1.69 -21.12 -13.39
C ASP A 71 0.50 -20.26 -12.93
N THR A 72 0.75 -19.05 -12.40
CA THR A 72 -0.29 -18.11 -11.98
C THR A 72 -1.04 -17.57 -13.19
N LEU A 73 -0.34 -17.26 -14.28
CA LEU A 73 -0.95 -16.81 -15.53
C LEU A 73 -1.84 -17.90 -16.12
N SER A 74 -1.36 -19.14 -16.21
CA SER A 74 -2.14 -20.28 -16.71
C SER A 74 -3.37 -20.56 -15.83
N ALA A 75 -3.25 -20.49 -14.50
CA ALA A 75 -4.38 -20.65 -13.60
C ALA A 75 -5.43 -19.53 -13.75
N MET A 76 -5.01 -18.28 -13.99
CA MET A 76 -5.91 -17.17 -14.27
C MET A 76 -6.61 -17.34 -15.62
N GLU A 77 -5.91 -17.78 -16.66
CA GLU A 77 -6.48 -18.08 -17.98
C GLU A 77 -7.49 -19.24 -17.91
N GLU A 78 -7.17 -20.31 -17.19
CA GLU A 78 -8.09 -21.43 -16.95
C GLU A 78 -9.36 -20.98 -16.20
N ALA A 79 -9.22 -20.09 -15.22
CA ALA A 79 -10.35 -19.55 -14.47
C ALA A 79 -11.24 -18.63 -15.33
N GLU A 80 -10.66 -17.86 -16.25
CA GLU A 80 -11.40 -16.96 -17.15
C GLU A 80 -12.08 -17.69 -18.32
N GLN A 81 -11.47 -18.76 -18.84
CA GLN A 81 -11.97 -19.51 -20.00
C GLN A 81 -12.89 -20.68 -19.61
N SER A 82 -12.80 -21.14 -18.37
CA SER A 82 -13.23 -22.44 -17.86
C SER A 82 -14.70 -22.63 -17.43
N ASN A 83 -15.52 -23.30 -18.24
CA ASN A 83 -16.71 -24.05 -17.79
C ASN A 83 -16.32 -25.35 -17.02
N ASP A 84 -15.02 -25.61 -16.86
CA ASP A 84 -14.39 -26.84 -16.36
C ASP A 84 -13.83 -26.72 -14.93
N LEU A 85 -14.18 -25.63 -14.23
CA LEU A 85 -13.89 -25.52 -12.80
C LEU A 85 -14.75 -26.52 -12.02
N GLU A 86 -14.09 -27.35 -11.20
CA GLU A 86 -14.76 -28.30 -10.31
C GLU A 86 -15.61 -27.50 -9.30
N LYS A 87 -16.94 -27.60 -9.42
CA LYS A 87 -17.89 -26.92 -8.53
C LYS A 87 -18.16 -27.79 -7.33
N PHE A 88 -18.21 -27.16 -6.17
CA PHE A 88 -18.57 -27.81 -4.92
C PHE A 88 -19.87 -27.22 -4.40
N ASP A 89 -20.81 -28.07 -4.03
CA ASP A 89 -22.12 -27.65 -3.52
C ASP A 89 -22.04 -27.05 -2.11
N SER A 90 -20.96 -27.35 -1.36
CA SER A 90 -20.75 -26.79 -0.04
C SER A 90 -19.27 -26.65 0.34
N PHE A 91 -19.00 -25.73 1.27
CA PHE A 91 -17.67 -25.58 1.88
C PHE A 91 -17.17 -26.87 2.55
N LYS A 92 -18.09 -27.71 3.04
CA LYS A 92 -17.76 -29.00 3.65
C LYS A 92 -17.20 -29.98 2.63
N ASP A 93 -17.74 -29.99 1.41
CA ASP A 93 -17.29 -30.88 0.33
C ASP A 93 -15.92 -30.46 -0.20
N LEU A 94 -15.68 -29.15 -0.33
CA LEU A 94 -14.37 -28.60 -0.65
C LEU A 94 -13.31 -29.03 0.37
N ARG A 95 -13.59 -28.86 1.68
CA ARG A 95 -12.65 -29.27 2.75
C ARG A 95 -12.33 -30.76 2.72
N LYS A 96 -13.35 -31.60 2.50
CA LYS A 96 -13.17 -33.05 2.35
C LYS A 96 -12.22 -33.40 1.20
N LYS A 97 -12.31 -32.68 0.07
CA LYS A 97 -11.43 -32.87 -1.09
C LYS A 97 -9.99 -32.40 -0.83
N LEU A 98 -9.84 -31.26 -0.15
CA LEU A 98 -8.54 -30.66 0.16
C LEU A 98 -7.82 -31.33 1.35
N GLY A 99 -8.50 -32.21 2.09
CA GLY A 99 -7.91 -32.92 3.23
C GLY A 99 -7.63 -32.02 4.44
N VAL A 100 -8.36 -30.90 4.55
CA VAL A 100 -8.21 -29.88 5.62
C VAL A 100 -9.50 -29.62 6.38
#